data_AF-A0A847GB04-F1
#
_entry.id   AF-A0A847GB04-F1
#
_cell.length_a   1.000
_cell.length_b   1.000
_cell.length_c   1.000
_cell.angle_alpha   90.00
_cell.angle_beta   90.00
_cell.angle_gamma   90.00
#
_symmetry.space_group_name_H-M   'P 1'
#
loop_
_entity.id
_entity.type
_entity.pdbx_description
1 polymer ?
#
loop_
_entity_poly.entity_id
_entity_poly.type
_entity_poly.pdbx_seq_one_letter_code
_entity_poly.pdbx_strand_id
1 'polypeptide(L)'
;MEEFERRVEAAGGRADFVFGKDRPFAQCHASTIEQTADGTLVAAWFGGTKEKDDDVGIWISRRVDGAWTPPVTAAKIEAHAHWNPVLFTDAEGATHLFFKVGPEIPHWRTHWMSTEDNGVSWSAPLELVPGDAGGRGPVKNKPVILSDGAWLAPASTELGDWKPFADRSEDRGKTWARSADFVIDKTVLRGKGAIQPTFWESSPGNVHALLRTGAGRVWRTDSADYGRTWSPVYATPLPNNNSGLDVLAFGDGRLFMVYNPVGVNWGPRTPLDLAVSTDNGGTWTTVAHLENDPDPDSEYSYPAIIRTKAGIAVSYTYNRDTVRCWDIPLDALK
;
A
#
# COMPACT_ATOMS: atom_id res chain seq x y z
N MET A 1 8.54 -12.89 -16.72
CA MET A 1 7.11 -12.50 -16.66
C MET A 1 6.22 -13.61 -17.24
N GLU A 2 6.29 -13.92 -18.54
CA GLU A 2 5.39 -14.87 -19.22
C GLU A 2 5.33 -16.29 -18.61
N GLU A 3 6.43 -16.82 -18.10
CA GLU A 3 6.43 -18.11 -17.41
C GLU A 3 5.62 -18.07 -16.10
N PHE A 4 5.78 -17.00 -15.32
CA PHE A 4 5.04 -16.83 -14.08
C PHE A 4 3.55 -16.61 -14.33
N GLU A 5 3.21 -15.80 -15.33
CA GLU A 5 1.83 -15.55 -15.74
C GLU A 5 1.12 -16.85 -16.16
N ARG A 6 1.77 -17.68 -16.99
CA ARG A 6 1.23 -19.01 -17.34
C ARG A 6 1.07 -19.93 -16.13
N ARG A 7 2.00 -19.89 -15.16
CA ARG A 7 1.89 -20.64 -13.90
C ARG A 7 0.69 -20.18 -13.07
N VAL A 8 0.46 -18.86 -13.02
CA VAL A 8 -0.69 -18.26 -12.35
C VAL A 8 -2.00 -18.70 -13.01
N GLU A 9 -2.10 -18.60 -14.33
CA GLU A 9 -3.27 -19.03 -15.10
C GLU A 9 -3.56 -20.52 -14.94
N ALA A 10 -2.52 -21.37 -15.00
CA ALA A 10 -2.65 -22.81 -14.80
C ALA A 10 -3.16 -23.19 -13.40
N ALA A 11 -2.91 -22.33 -12.41
CA ALA A 11 -3.44 -22.49 -11.05
C ALA A 11 -4.84 -21.87 -10.85
N GLY A 12 -5.46 -21.34 -11.91
CA GLY A 12 -6.77 -20.67 -11.85
C GLY A 12 -6.71 -19.19 -11.44
N GLY A 13 -5.51 -18.60 -11.41
CA GLY A 13 -5.29 -17.17 -11.20
C GLY A 13 -5.31 -16.37 -12.50
N ARG A 14 -4.95 -15.09 -12.40
CA ARG A 14 -4.82 -14.20 -13.58
C ARG A 14 -4.05 -12.91 -13.31
N ALA A 15 -3.67 -12.23 -14.37
CA ALA A 15 -3.18 -10.86 -14.36
C ALA A 15 -4.01 -10.02 -15.36
N ASP A 16 -4.72 -9.02 -14.88
CA ASP A 16 -5.60 -8.17 -15.71
C ASP A 16 -5.33 -6.69 -15.46
N PHE A 17 -5.68 -5.85 -16.43
CA PHE A 17 -5.90 -4.43 -16.18
C PHE A 17 -7.27 -4.22 -15.53
N VAL A 18 -7.33 -3.35 -14.51
CA VAL A 18 -8.57 -3.03 -13.79
C VAL A 18 -9.54 -2.24 -14.67
N PHE A 19 -9.02 -1.43 -15.59
CA PHE A 19 -9.82 -0.68 -16.57
C PHE A 19 -9.01 -0.37 -17.83
N GLY A 20 -9.72 -0.14 -18.93
CA GLY A 20 -9.15 0.23 -20.23
C GLY A 20 -9.00 1.75 -20.43
N LYS A 21 -8.81 2.15 -21.69
CA LYS A 21 -8.64 3.57 -22.07
C LYS A 21 -9.93 4.39 -21.99
N ASP A 22 -11.10 3.74 -22.03
CA ASP A 22 -12.39 4.41 -21.83
C ASP A 22 -12.60 4.65 -20.34
N ARG A 23 -12.18 5.83 -19.87
CA ARG A 23 -12.15 6.20 -18.46
C ARG A 23 -12.33 7.73 -18.28
N PRO A 24 -12.89 8.18 -17.16
CA PRO A 24 -13.22 9.58 -16.92
C PRO A 24 -12.05 10.45 -16.39
N PHE A 25 -10.81 9.96 -16.44
CA PHE A 25 -9.63 10.66 -15.94
C PHE A 25 -8.43 10.44 -16.88
N ALA A 26 -7.53 11.42 -16.96
CA ALA A 26 -6.35 11.37 -17.81
C ALA A 26 -5.19 10.60 -17.15
N GLN A 27 -5.03 10.75 -15.83
CA GLN A 27 -4.02 10.06 -15.05
C GLN A 27 -4.62 9.37 -13.82
N CYS A 28 -3.98 8.29 -13.40
CA CYS A 28 -4.28 7.59 -12.15
C CYS A 28 -3.00 7.15 -11.45
N HIS A 29 -3.00 7.11 -10.11
CA HIS A 29 -1.85 6.64 -9.35
C HIS A 29 -2.24 6.19 -7.94
N ALA A 30 -1.26 5.63 -7.22
CA ALA A 30 -1.39 5.10 -5.86
C ALA A 30 -2.55 4.11 -5.70
N SER A 31 -2.51 3.05 -6.52
CA SER A 31 -3.48 1.97 -6.44
C SER A 31 -3.40 1.20 -5.11
N THR A 32 -4.53 0.70 -4.66
CA THR A 32 -4.69 -0.23 -3.55
C THR A 32 -5.71 -1.31 -3.93
N ILE A 33 -5.66 -2.46 -3.27
CA ILE A 33 -6.52 -3.61 -3.52
C ILE A 33 -6.91 -4.25 -2.20
N GLU A 34 -8.12 -4.78 -2.11
CA GLU A 34 -8.57 -5.59 -0.99
C GLU A 34 -9.60 -6.65 -1.46
N GLN A 35 -9.72 -7.74 -0.71
CA GLN A 35 -10.82 -8.69 -0.84
C GLN A 35 -11.88 -8.44 0.23
N THR A 36 -13.12 -8.18 -0.20
CA THR A 36 -14.27 -8.02 0.71
C THR A 36 -14.74 -9.38 1.24
N ALA A 37 -15.62 -9.38 2.24
CA ALA A 37 -16.06 -10.60 2.94
C ALA A 37 -16.65 -11.67 2.01
N ASP A 38 -17.40 -11.27 0.98
CA ASP A 38 -17.95 -12.18 -0.04
C ASP A 38 -16.88 -12.80 -0.97
N GLY A 39 -15.65 -12.28 -0.97
CA GLY A 39 -14.57 -12.70 -1.87
C GLY A 39 -14.39 -11.80 -3.10
N THR A 40 -15.21 -10.77 -3.26
CA THR A 40 -15.06 -9.76 -4.32
C THR A 40 -13.75 -9.01 -4.14
N LEU A 41 -12.97 -8.87 -5.22
CA LEU A 41 -11.81 -7.99 -5.21
C LEU A 41 -12.25 -6.56 -5.51
N VAL A 42 -11.74 -5.61 -4.74
CA VAL A 42 -12.01 -4.18 -4.89
C VAL A 42 -10.69 -3.44 -5.01
N ALA A 43 -10.52 -2.68 -6.09
CA ALA A 43 -9.34 -1.86 -6.34
C ALA A 43 -9.73 -0.39 -6.28
N ALA A 44 -8.89 0.45 -5.65
CA ALA A 44 -9.06 1.90 -5.61
C ALA A 44 -7.78 2.63 -5.99
N TRP A 45 -7.89 3.85 -6.52
CA TRP A 45 -6.78 4.72 -6.90
C TRP A 45 -7.24 6.18 -6.88
N PHE A 46 -6.31 7.14 -6.85
CA PHE A 46 -6.69 8.52 -7.18
C PHE A 46 -6.55 8.75 -8.67
N GLY A 47 -7.41 9.61 -9.24
CA GLY A 47 -7.38 9.93 -10.66
C GLY A 47 -8.09 11.23 -11.00
N GLY A 48 -7.59 11.93 -12.02
CA GLY A 48 -8.05 13.24 -12.48
C GLY A 48 -7.27 13.68 -13.72
N THR A 49 -7.17 14.99 -13.93
CA THR A 49 -6.35 15.56 -15.02
C THR A 49 -4.87 15.26 -14.81
N LYS A 50 -4.36 15.58 -13.62
CA LYS A 50 -2.99 15.29 -13.19
C LYS A 50 -2.91 15.23 -11.67
N GLU A 51 -1.95 14.48 -11.14
CA GLU A 51 -1.63 14.51 -9.70
C GLU A 51 -1.53 15.96 -9.20
N LYS A 52 -2.16 16.24 -8.05
CA LYS A 52 -2.33 17.56 -7.41
C LYS A 52 -3.46 18.45 -7.94
N ASP A 53 -4.01 18.19 -9.12
CA ASP A 53 -5.10 19.04 -9.64
C ASP A 53 -6.37 18.92 -8.79
N ASP A 54 -7.13 20.02 -8.70
CA ASP A 54 -8.34 20.11 -7.87
C ASP A 54 -9.47 19.20 -8.36
N ASP A 55 -9.37 18.59 -9.54
CA ASP A 55 -10.34 17.61 -10.05
C ASP A 55 -10.02 16.17 -9.62
N VAL A 56 -8.85 15.90 -9.05
CA VAL A 56 -8.45 14.55 -8.64
C VAL A 56 -9.40 14.04 -7.55
N GLY A 57 -10.03 12.90 -7.82
CA GLY A 57 -10.90 12.16 -6.91
C GLY A 57 -10.39 10.74 -6.65
N ILE A 58 -11.05 10.04 -5.73
CA ILE A 58 -10.82 8.61 -5.50
C ILE A 58 -11.79 7.81 -6.36
N TRP A 59 -11.25 6.89 -7.14
CA TRP A 59 -11.97 6.00 -8.03
C TRP A 59 -11.86 4.56 -7.55
N ILE A 60 -12.85 3.76 -7.89
CA ILE A 60 -12.93 2.36 -7.50
C ILE A 60 -13.50 1.50 -8.62
N SER A 61 -13.06 0.24 -8.65
CA SER A 61 -13.64 -0.83 -9.45
C SER A 61 -13.73 -2.11 -8.63
N ARG A 62 -14.75 -2.92 -8.91
CA ARG A 62 -15.00 -4.22 -8.25
C ARG A 62 -14.85 -5.32 -9.28
N ARG A 63 -14.36 -6.50 -8.87
CA ARG A 63 -14.29 -7.68 -9.74
C ARG A 63 -15.51 -8.58 -9.50
N VAL A 64 -16.53 -8.42 -10.33
CA VAL A 64 -17.82 -9.13 -10.25
C VAL A 64 -17.92 -10.08 -11.44
N ASP A 65 -18.34 -11.33 -11.21
CA ASP A 65 -18.49 -12.35 -12.24
C ASP A 65 -17.25 -12.54 -13.15
N GLY A 66 -16.06 -12.39 -12.56
CA GLY A 66 -14.78 -12.53 -13.27
C GLY A 66 -14.34 -11.32 -14.10
N ALA A 67 -15.07 -10.21 -14.06
CA ALA A 67 -14.74 -8.98 -14.78
C ALA A 67 -14.67 -7.76 -13.85
N TRP A 68 -13.81 -6.81 -14.17
CA TRP A 68 -13.78 -5.53 -13.48
C TRP A 68 -14.94 -4.65 -13.94
N THR A 69 -15.64 -4.04 -13.00
CA THR A 69 -16.64 -3.01 -13.29
C THR A 69 -15.96 -1.75 -13.84
N PRO A 70 -16.64 -0.95 -14.67
CA PRO A 70 -16.17 0.38 -15.03
C PRO A 70 -15.82 1.21 -13.78
N PRO A 71 -14.79 2.08 -13.85
CA PRO A 71 -14.45 2.98 -12.77
C PRO A 71 -15.63 3.85 -12.33
N VAL A 72 -15.89 3.89 -11.04
CA VAL A 72 -16.86 4.83 -10.43
C VAL A 72 -16.18 5.66 -9.35
N THR A 73 -16.63 6.90 -9.17
CA THR A 73 -16.08 7.78 -8.14
C THR A 73 -16.51 7.28 -6.76
N ALA A 74 -15.54 6.97 -5.90
CA ALA A 74 -15.77 6.60 -4.51
C ALA A 74 -15.82 7.84 -3.61
N ALA A 75 -14.93 8.81 -3.84
CA ALA A 75 -14.89 10.04 -3.06
C ALA A 75 -14.41 11.25 -3.87
N LYS A 76 -15.15 12.35 -3.77
CA LYS A 76 -14.74 13.70 -4.17
C LYS A 76 -15.48 14.71 -3.30
N ILE A 77 -14.98 14.91 -2.08
CA ILE A 77 -15.71 15.64 -1.02
C ILE A 77 -15.44 17.15 -1.01
N GLU A 78 -14.35 17.59 -1.65
CA GLU A 78 -13.92 18.98 -1.70
C GLU A 78 -13.32 19.31 -3.07
N ALA A 79 -13.27 20.61 -3.41
CA ALA A 79 -12.57 21.16 -4.58
C ALA A 79 -11.05 21.22 -4.35
N HIS A 80 -10.49 20.13 -3.84
CA HIS A 80 -9.08 19.91 -3.62
C HIS A 80 -8.71 18.50 -4.08
N ALA A 81 -7.44 18.32 -4.43
CA ALA A 81 -6.92 17.00 -4.79
C ALA A 81 -7.19 15.96 -3.69
N HIS A 82 -7.63 14.79 -4.13
CA HIS A 82 -7.69 13.59 -3.31
C HIS A 82 -6.48 12.72 -3.62
N TRP A 83 -5.91 12.09 -2.59
CA TRP A 83 -4.64 11.38 -2.71
C TRP A 83 -4.74 9.97 -2.10
N ASN A 84 -3.64 9.22 -2.25
CA ASN A 84 -3.36 7.88 -1.74
C ASN A 84 -4.54 7.18 -1.02
N PRO A 85 -5.41 6.50 -1.77
CA PRO A 85 -6.38 5.60 -1.17
C PRO A 85 -5.68 4.37 -0.56
N VAL A 86 -6.25 3.86 0.53
CA VAL A 86 -5.84 2.60 1.15
C VAL A 86 -7.09 1.83 1.53
N LEU A 87 -7.21 0.61 0.98
CA LEU A 87 -8.26 -0.33 1.37
C LEU A 87 -7.77 -1.25 2.50
N PHE A 88 -8.70 -1.64 3.37
CA PHE A 88 -8.42 -2.52 4.50
C PHE A 88 -9.72 -3.20 4.97
N THR A 89 -9.76 -4.52 4.94
CA THR A 89 -10.86 -5.31 5.53
C THR A 89 -10.54 -5.68 6.97
N ASP A 90 -11.45 -5.41 7.88
CA ASP A 90 -11.29 -5.73 9.30
C ASP A 90 -11.67 -7.17 9.66
N ALA A 91 -11.43 -7.56 10.92
CA ALA A 91 -11.73 -8.91 11.41
C ALA A 91 -13.23 -9.26 11.45
N GLU A 92 -14.13 -8.27 11.35
CA GLU A 92 -15.58 -8.48 11.27
C GLU A 92 -16.10 -8.51 9.82
N GLY A 93 -15.22 -8.28 8.84
CA GLY A 93 -15.54 -8.32 7.42
C GLY A 93 -16.02 -6.99 6.84
N ALA A 94 -16.00 -5.90 7.61
CA ALA A 94 -16.22 -4.57 7.07
C ALA A 94 -14.98 -4.12 6.30
N THR A 95 -15.17 -3.49 5.14
CA THR A 95 -14.06 -2.94 4.36
C THR A 95 -14.04 -1.42 4.47
N HIS A 96 -12.88 -0.88 4.75
CA HIS A 96 -12.63 0.55 4.94
C HIS A 96 -11.79 1.10 3.79
N LEU A 97 -12.10 2.33 3.38
CA LEU A 97 -11.33 3.11 2.42
C LEU A 97 -10.84 4.38 3.11
N PHE A 98 -9.53 4.48 3.30
CA PHE A 98 -8.86 5.68 3.80
C PHE A 98 -8.32 6.48 2.61
N PHE A 99 -8.45 7.80 2.62
CA PHE A 99 -7.92 8.67 1.56
C PHE A 99 -7.57 10.04 2.12
N LYS A 100 -6.82 10.85 1.37
CA LYS A 100 -6.32 12.15 1.86
C LYS A 100 -6.90 13.25 1.01
N VAL A 101 -7.19 14.39 1.61
CA VAL A 101 -7.76 15.56 0.92
C VAL A 101 -6.95 16.79 1.30
N GLY A 102 -6.55 17.57 0.29
CA GLY A 102 -5.87 18.84 0.51
C GLY A 102 -5.08 19.29 -0.71
N PRO A 103 -4.68 20.57 -0.76
CA PRO A 103 -3.98 21.16 -1.89
C PRO A 103 -2.51 20.72 -1.99
N GLU A 104 -1.90 20.35 -0.85
CA GLU A 104 -0.49 19.99 -0.75
C GLU A 104 -0.31 18.82 0.23
N ILE A 105 0.63 17.92 -0.11
CA ILE A 105 0.94 16.72 0.67
C ILE A 105 1.23 17.01 2.15
N PRO A 106 2.03 18.04 2.53
CA PRO A 106 2.34 18.26 3.95
C PRO A 106 1.15 18.71 4.82
N HIS A 107 0.04 19.13 4.21
CA HIS A 107 -1.11 19.73 4.91
C HIS A 107 -2.43 18.98 4.64
N TRP A 108 -2.38 17.82 3.98
CA TRP A 108 -3.58 17.04 3.72
C TRP A 108 -4.21 16.51 5.01
N ARG A 109 -5.52 16.23 4.94
CA ARG A 109 -6.29 15.60 6.02
C ARG A 109 -6.66 14.19 5.62
N THR A 110 -6.52 13.23 6.52
CA THR A 110 -6.98 11.86 6.27
C THR A 110 -8.48 11.77 6.52
N HIS A 111 -9.19 11.20 5.57
CA HIS A 111 -10.58 10.82 5.66
C HIS A 111 -10.74 9.30 5.52
N TRP A 112 -11.87 8.78 5.98
CA TRP A 112 -12.22 7.38 5.78
C TRP A 112 -13.72 7.19 5.61
N MET A 113 -14.07 6.09 4.98
CA MET A 113 -15.44 5.61 4.75
C MET A 113 -15.44 4.08 4.76
N SER A 114 -16.61 3.47 4.94
CA SER A 114 -16.74 2.01 5.06
C SER A 114 -17.83 1.48 4.16
N THR A 115 -17.72 0.21 3.80
CA THR A 115 -18.75 -0.55 3.09
C THR A 115 -19.09 -1.83 3.86
N GLU A 116 -20.38 -2.16 3.90
CA GLU A 116 -20.92 -3.41 4.44
C GLU A 116 -21.54 -4.29 3.34
N ASP A 117 -21.60 -3.79 2.10
CA ASP A 117 -22.18 -4.46 0.93
C ASP A 117 -21.12 -4.74 -0.14
N ASN A 118 -19.88 -5.03 0.31
CA ASN A 118 -18.76 -5.47 -0.53
C ASN A 118 -18.38 -4.45 -1.62
N GLY A 119 -18.43 -3.16 -1.28
CA GLY A 119 -18.01 -2.05 -2.14
C GLY A 119 -19.08 -1.53 -3.08
N VAL A 120 -20.35 -1.99 -2.98
CA VAL A 120 -21.46 -1.46 -3.79
C VAL A 120 -21.77 -0.02 -3.36
N SER A 121 -21.89 0.21 -2.07
CA SER A 121 -22.11 1.52 -1.47
C SER A 121 -21.14 1.76 -0.31
N TRP A 122 -20.98 3.03 0.01
CA TRP A 122 -20.03 3.47 1.02
C TRP A 122 -20.67 4.52 1.92
N SER A 123 -20.29 4.50 3.20
CA SER A 123 -20.72 5.50 4.17
C SER A 123 -20.25 6.90 3.78
N ALA A 124 -20.89 7.93 4.36
CA ALA A 124 -20.37 9.29 4.24
C ALA A 124 -18.92 9.36 4.79
N PRO A 125 -18.01 10.07 4.10
CA PRO A 125 -16.65 10.22 4.59
C PRO A 125 -16.55 11.04 5.88
N LEU A 126 -15.67 10.62 6.77
CA LEU A 126 -15.36 11.30 8.03
C LEU A 126 -13.87 11.61 8.09
N GLU A 127 -13.49 12.76 8.66
CA GLU A 127 -12.09 12.99 9.04
C GLU A 127 -11.65 11.91 10.03
N LEU A 128 -10.49 11.31 9.80
CA LEU A 128 -9.97 10.23 10.64
C LEU A 128 -9.65 10.72 12.05
N VAL A 129 -9.02 11.90 12.13
CA VAL A 129 -8.73 12.61 13.37
C VAL A 129 -9.13 14.07 13.13
N PRO A 130 -10.27 14.53 13.68
CA PRO A 130 -10.79 15.87 13.39
C PRO A 130 -9.77 16.98 13.68
N GLY A 131 -9.54 17.84 12.70
CA GLY A 131 -8.62 18.98 12.81
C GLY A 131 -7.12 18.64 12.71
N ASP A 132 -6.76 17.39 12.46
CA ASP A 132 -5.38 16.97 12.19
C ASP A 132 -4.97 17.31 10.74
N ALA A 133 -3.65 17.45 10.50
CA ALA A 133 -3.07 17.61 9.17
C ALA A 133 -1.68 16.93 9.08
N GLY A 134 -1.31 16.55 7.86
CA GLY A 134 0.01 15.97 7.56
C GLY A 134 0.01 14.45 7.36
N GLY A 135 -1.14 13.80 7.57
CA GLY A 135 -1.38 12.39 7.23
C GLY A 135 -1.31 11.47 8.44
N ARG A 136 -2.48 11.16 9.01
CA ARG A 136 -2.72 10.16 10.07
C ARG A 136 -3.29 8.87 9.49
N GLY A 137 -3.28 7.81 10.29
CA GLY A 137 -3.68 6.48 9.84
C GLY A 137 -2.85 6.01 8.63
N PRO A 138 -3.38 5.12 7.78
CA PRO A 138 -2.58 4.53 6.72
C PRO A 138 -2.32 5.54 5.60
N VAL A 139 -1.07 5.99 5.42
CA VAL A 139 -0.73 7.00 4.39
C VAL A 139 -0.58 6.39 3.00
N LYS A 140 -0.11 5.14 2.91
CA LYS A 140 0.10 4.43 1.64
C LYS A 140 -0.15 2.93 1.77
N ASN A 141 0.38 2.30 2.81
CA ASN A 141 0.22 0.86 3.04
C ASN A 141 -0.96 0.60 3.98
N LYS A 142 -1.59 -0.58 3.81
CA LYS A 142 -2.69 -1.05 4.64
C LYS A 142 -2.28 -1.19 6.13
N PRO A 143 -3.20 -0.96 7.08
CA PRO A 143 -3.01 -1.36 8.46
C PRO A 143 -2.82 -2.87 8.59
N VAL A 144 -2.26 -3.28 9.74
CA VAL A 144 -2.29 -4.67 10.21
C VAL A 144 -3.13 -4.77 11.47
N ILE A 145 -3.81 -5.90 11.67
CA ILE A 145 -4.44 -6.25 12.95
C ILE A 145 -3.42 -7.05 13.74
N LEU A 146 -2.99 -6.50 14.89
CA LEU A 146 -2.05 -7.15 15.77
C LEU A 146 -2.74 -8.23 16.61
N SER A 147 -1.94 -9.09 17.22
CA SER A 147 -2.40 -10.17 18.09
C SER A 147 -3.12 -9.71 19.37
N ASP A 148 -2.96 -8.44 19.77
CA ASP A 148 -3.76 -7.80 20.84
C ASP A 148 -5.09 -7.22 20.35
N GLY A 149 -5.40 -7.39 19.06
CA GLY A 149 -6.63 -6.91 18.40
C GLY A 149 -6.57 -5.46 17.91
N ALA A 150 -5.51 -4.72 18.24
CA ALA A 150 -5.37 -3.34 17.79
C ALA A 150 -5.03 -3.25 16.30
N TRP A 151 -5.50 -2.19 15.65
CA TRP A 151 -5.07 -1.85 14.30
C TRP A 151 -3.82 -0.98 14.40
N LEU A 152 -2.80 -1.32 13.62
CA LEU A 152 -1.58 -0.53 13.50
C LEU A 152 -1.43 -0.06 12.07
N ALA A 153 -1.61 1.25 11.85
CA ALA A 153 -1.52 1.87 10.55
C ALA A 153 -0.16 2.53 10.32
N PRO A 154 0.48 2.25 9.17
CA PRO A 154 1.73 2.89 8.81
C PRO A 154 1.52 4.30 8.27
N ALA A 155 2.23 5.27 8.86
CA ALA A 155 2.05 6.67 8.55
C ALA A 155 3.39 7.41 8.43
N SER A 156 3.33 8.61 7.87
CA SER A 156 4.48 9.50 7.77
C SER A 156 4.04 10.91 7.41
N THR A 157 4.72 11.92 7.96
CA THR A 157 4.53 13.32 7.54
C THR A 157 5.63 13.76 6.58
N GLU A 158 5.31 14.75 5.74
CA GLU A 158 6.25 15.33 4.75
C GLU A 158 6.54 16.83 4.99
N LEU A 159 6.29 17.33 6.20
CA LEU A 159 6.60 18.72 6.55
C LEU A 159 8.10 18.89 6.82
N GLY A 160 8.81 19.36 5.79
CA GLY A 160 10.26 19.55 5.80
C GLY A 160 10.99 18.25 5.48
N ASP A 161 11.16 17.39 6.48
CA ASP A 161 11.72 16.05 6.35
C ASP A 161 10.61 15.00 6.40
N TRP A 162 10.90 13.82 5.88
CA TRP A 162 10.07 12.64 6.03
C TRP A 162 10.25 12.03 7.42
N LYS A 163 9.13 11.93 8.13
CA LYS A 163 9.09 11.43 9.51
C LYS A 163 8.08 10.29 9.57
N PRO A 164 8.53 9.04 9.54
CA PRO A 164 7.66 7.88 9.64
C PRO A 164 7.26 7.64 11.09
N PHE A 165 6.05 7.14 11.30
CA PHE A 165 5.52 6.81 12.61
C PHE A 165 4.46 5.71 12.48
N ALA A 166 4.02 5.16 13.61
CA ALA A 166 2.90 4.24 13.69
C ALA A 166 1.70 4.95 14.32
N ASP A 167 0.50 4.71 13.78
CA ASP A 167 -0.75 5.19 14.34
C ASP A 167 -1.58 3.98 14.77
N ARG A 168 -1.98 3.93 16.04
CA ARG A 168 -2.59 2.73 16.62
C ARG A 168 -4.02 2.99 17.07
N SER A 169 -4.94 2.11 16.71
CA SER A 169 -6.34 2.16 17.13
C SER A 169 -6.71 0.90 17.92
N GLU A 170 -7.30 1.08 19.10
CA GLU A 170 -7.78 -0.01 19.98
C GLU A 170 -9.31 -0.23 19.87
N ASP A 171 -9.99 0.58 19.06
CA ASP A 171 -11.45 0.64 18.99
C ASP A 171 -11.97 0.53 17.54
N ARG A 172 -11.22 -0.20 16.70
CA ARG A 172 -11.53 -0.50 15.30
C ARG A 172 -11.64 0.76 14.44
N GLY A 173 -10.61 1.60 14.53
CA GLY A 173 -10.43 2.77 13.68
C GLY A 173 -11.21 4.01 14.11
N LYS A 174 -11.94 3.97 15.23
CA LYS A 174 -12.72 5.12 15.71
C LYS A 174 -11.82 6.20 16.32
N THR A 175 -10.80 5.80 17.07
CA THR A 175 -9.77 6.70 17.61
C THR A 175 -8.38 6.16 17.35
N TRP A 176 -7.41 7.08 17.26
CA TRP A 176 -6.04 6.80 16.82
C TRP A 176 -5.01 7.50 17.71
N ALA A 177 -4.11 6.70 18.28
CA ALA A 177 -2.98 7.13 19.08
C ALA A 177 -1.68 7.06 18.26
N ARG A 178 -1.10 8.23 18.00
CA ARG A 178 0.14 8.40 17.25
C ARG A 178 1.37 8.09 18.12
N SER A 179 2.29 7.28 17.61
CA SER A 179 3.61 7.08 18.23
C SER A 179 4.52 8.31 18.08
N ALA A 180 5.66 8.31 18.75
CA ALA A 180 6.76 9.21 18.37
C ALA A 180 7.20 8.93 16.91
N ASP A 181 7.82 9.92 16.28
CA ASP A 181 8.53 9.71 15.01
C ASP A 181 9.63 8.66 15.20
N PHE A 182 9.81 7.78 14.23
CA PHE A 182 10.90 6.81 14.29
C PHE A 182 12.24 7.55 14.29
N VAL A 183 13.18 7.06 15.11
CA VAL A 183 14.47 7.73 15.29
C VAL A 183 15.33 7.52 14.05
N ILE A 184 15.72 8.61 13.39
CA ILE A 184 16.60 8.62 12.23
C ILE A 184 17.91 9.33 12.57
N ASP A 185 19.03 8.61 12.47
CA ASP A 185 20.37 9.22 12.50
C ASP A 185 20.67 9.86 11.13
N LYS A 186 20.63 11.19 11.09
CA LYS A 186 20.88 11.98 9.87
C LYS A 186 22.33 11.95 9.40
N THR A 187 23.27 11.46 10.21
CA THR A 187 24.66 11.24 9.77
C THR A 187 24.78 10.02 8.86
N VAL A 188 23.89 9.03 9.06
CA VAL A 188 23.83 7.78 8.28
C VAL A 188 22.79 7.88 7.16
N LEU A 189 21.55 8.27 7.47
CA LEU A 189 20.50 8.51 6.48
C LEU A 189 20.45 9.98 6.07
N ARG A 190 21.16 10.31 4.99
CA ARG A 190 21.16 11.67 4.42
C ARG A 190 19.91 11.91 3.58
N GLY A 191 19.60 13.19 3.35
CA GLY A 191 18.45 13.62 2.55
C GLY A 191 17.18 13.77 3.39
N LYS A 192 16.02 13.48 2.79
CA LYS A 192 14.72 13.71 3.42
C LYS A 192 14.38 12.73 4.55
N GLY A 193 15.09 11.61 4.69
CA GLY A 193 14.79 10.58 5.69
C GLY A 193 14.07 9.37 5.09
N ALA A 194 13.13 8.82 5.85
CA ALA A 194 12.39 7.60 5.52
C ALA A 194 10.88 7.85 5.57
N ILE A 195 10.10 7.11 4.78
CA ILE A 195 8.68 7.38 4.60
C ILE A 195 7.89 6.09 4.27
N GLN A 196 6.56 6.17 4.39
CA GLN A 196 5.61 5.16 3.89
C GLN A 196 5.95 3.74 4.37
N PRO A 197 5.96 3.48 5.70
CA PRO A 197 6.32 2.17 6.20
C PRO A 197 5.30 1.09 5.77
N THR A 198 5.69 -0.17 5.85
CA THR A 198 4.79 -1.33 5.82
C THR A 198 5.07 -2.18 7.04
N PHE A 199 4.03 -2.72 7.68
CA PHE A 199 4.17 -3.43 8.95
C PHE A 199 3.86 -4.92 8.84
N TRP A 200 4.46 -5.71 9.73
CA TRP A 200 4.01 -7.05 10.06
C TRP A 200 4.37 -7.40 11.51
N GLU A 201 3.64 -8.34 12.11
CA GLU A 201 3.92 -8.88 13.44
C GLU A 201 4.47 -10.30 13.30
N SER A 202 5.66 -10.57 13.84
CA SER A 202 6.29 -11.90 13.76
C SER A 202 5.87 -12.82 14.91
N SER A 203 5.52 -12.22 16.04
CA SER A 203 5.00 -12.86 17.25
C SER A 203 4.38 -11.77 18.13
N PRO A 204 3.52 -12.13 19.11
CA PRO A 204 2.81 -11.13 19.90
C PRO A 204 3.71 -10.02 20.46
N GLY A 205 3.43 -8.78 20.07
CA GLY A 205 4.17 -7.57 20.46
C GLY A 205 5.40 -7.25 19.62
N ASN A 206 5.93 -8.22 18.85
CA ASN A 206 7.10 -8.04 17.99
C ASN A 206 6.67 -7.62 16.59
N VAL A 207 6.68 -6.31 16.37
CA VAL A 207 6.27 -5.66 15.12
C VAL A 207 7.49 -5.15 14.39
N HIS A 208 7.48 -5.27 13.07
CA HIS A 208 8.58 -4.84 12.22
C HIS A 208 8.06 -3.90 11.14
N ALA A 209 8.94 -3.02 10.65
CA ALA A 209 8.63 -2.12 9.56
C ALA A 209 9.73 -2.12 8.49
N LEU A 210 9.34 -2.15 7.22
CA LEU A 210 10.22 -1.74 6.12
C LEU A 210 9.83 -0.34 5.63
N LEU A 211 10.81 0.48 5.28
CA LEU A 211 10.63 1.88 4.92
C LEU A 211 11.26 2.21 3.56
N ARG A 212 10.55 3.04 2.81
CA ARG A 212 11.06 3.69 1.60
C ARG A 212 12.03 4.81 1.99
N THR A 213 13.15 4.93 1.29
CA THR A 213 14.12 6.01 1.51
C THR A 213 14.72 6.52 0.20
N GLY A 214 15.31 7.72 0.26
CA GLY A 214 16.16 8.27 -0.81
C GLY A 214 17.60 7.74 -0.83
N ALA A 215 17.93 6.71 -0.05
CA ALA A 215 19.30 6.22 0.14
C ALA A 215 19.68 5.02 -0.75
N GLY A 216 18.87 4.73 -1.77
CA GLY A 216 19.12 3.58 -2.68
C GLY A 216 18.83 2.22 -2.05
N ARG A 217 18.23 2.18 -0.85
CA ARG A 217 17.98 0.96 -0.07
C ARG A 217 16.67 1.03 0.69
N VAL A 218 16.08 -0.12 0.96
CA VAL A 218 15.00 -0.26 1.96
C VAL A 218 15.63 -0.19 3.35
N TRP A 219 14.96 0.49 4.27
CA TRP A 219 15.37 0.57 5.68
C TRP A 219 14.38 -0.18 6.57
N ARG A 220 14.78 -0.48 7.79
CA ARG A 220 14.01 -1.24 8.76
C ARG A 220 14.00 -0.58 10.13
N THR A 221 12.92 -0.78 10.89
CA THR A 221 12.86 -0.58 12.34
C THR A 221 12.00 -1.69 12.96
N ASP A 222 12.14 -1.91 14.26
CA ASP A 222 11.47 -2.95 15.01
C ASP A 222 10.91 -2.41 16.31
N SER A 223 9.80 -3.00 16.75
CA SER A 223 9.07 -2.72 17.98
C SER A 223 8.92 -4.03 18.76
N ALA A 224 9.02 -3.97 20.08
CA ALA A 224 8.78 -5.10 20.99
C ALA A 224 7.55 -4.89 21.90
N ASP A 225 6.71 -3.89 21.62
CA ASP A 225 5.59 -3.48 22.48
C ASP A 225 4.30 -3.14 21.69
N TYR A 226 4.04 -3.88 20.61
CA TYR A 226 2.87 -3.71 19.73
C TYR A 226 2.85 -2.37 18.97
N GLY A 227 4.03 -1.89 18.55
CA GLY A 227 4.20 -0.70 17.73
C GLY A 227 4.11 0.61 18.52
N ARG A 228 4.23 0.57 19.86
CA ARG A 228 4.18 1.77 20.70
C ARG A 228 5.51 2.51 20.71
N THR A 229 6.61 1.77 20.77
CA THR A 229 7.97 2.30 20.68
C THR A 229 8.77 1.52 19.64
N TRP A 230 9.76 2.20 19.05
CA TRP A 230 10.49 1.69 17.89
C TRP A 230 12.00 1.88 18.09
N SER A 231 12.78 0.91 17.64
CA SER A 231 14.23 1.03 17.54
C SER A 231 14.63 2.11 16.52
N PRO A 232 15.85 2.64 16.58
CA PRO A 232 16.36 3.49 15.51
C PRO A 232 16.31 2.78 14.15
N VAL A 233 15.99 3.51 13.09
CA VAL A 233 15.96 2.93 11.74
C VAL A 233 17.37 2.51 11.30
N TYR A 234 17.49 1.40 10.58
CA TYR A 234 18.75 0.90 10.04
C TYR A 234 18.60 0.40 8.61
N ALA A 235 19.69 0.44 7.84
CA ALA A 235 19.70 0.02 6.44
C ALA A 235 19.62 -1.52 6.32
N THR A 236 18.90 -1.99 5.30
CA THR A 236 18.89 -3.40 4.90
C THR A 236 19.77 -3.60 3.64
N PRO A 237 20.13 -4.84 3.26
CA PRO A 237 20.80 -5.08 2.00
C PRO A 237 19.92 -4.85 0.76
N LEU A 238 18.59 -4.73 0.91
CA LEU A 238 17.64 -4.60 -0.19
C LEU A 238 17.80 -3.27 -0.95
N PRO A 239 18.03 -3.29 -2.27
CA PRO A 239 18.03 -2.08 -3.09
C PRO A 239 16.61 -1.49 -3.22
N ASN A 240 16.50 -0.16 -3.27
CA ASN A 240 15.25 0.51 -3.60
C ASN A 240 15.50 1.92 -4.13
N ASN A 241 14.81 2.29 -5.20
CA ASN A 241 15.03 3.52 -5.96
C ASN A 241 14.22 4.70 -5.42
N ASN A 242 13.89 4.67 -4.13
CA ASN A 242 12.89 5.56 -3.54
C ASN A 242 11.50 5.37 -4.17
N SER A 243 11.12 4.11 -4.43
CA SER A 243 9.76 3.72 -4.82
C SER A 243 9.01 3.08 -3.66
N GLY A 244 7.68 3.18 -3.68
CA GLY A 244 6.84 2.52 -2.71
C GLY A 244 6.99 1.00 -2.75
N LEU A 245 6.83 0.37 -1.60
CA LEU A 245 6.83 -1.09 -1.40
C LEU A 245 5.70 -1.45 -0.43
N ASP A 246 5.29 -2.71 -0.44
CA ASP A 246 4.31 -3.26 0.51
C ASP A 246 4.67 -4.71 0.85
N VAL A 247 4.39 -5.10 2.09
CA VAL A 247 4.66 -6.45 2.63
C VAL A 247 3.36 -7.11 3.06
N LEU A 248 3.29 -8.42 2.86
CA LEU A 248 2.24 -9.28 3.35
C LEU A 248 2.86 -10.42 4.15
N ALA A 249 2.50 -10.52 5.42
CA ALA A 249 2.87 -11.65 6.26
C ALA A 249 1.85 -12.79 6.17
N PHE A 250 2.36 -14.02 6.18
CA PHE A 250 1.59 -15.24 6.27
C PHE A 250 1.73 -15.86 7.66
N GLY A 251 0.70 -16.59 8.10
CA GLY A 251 0.71 -17.28 9.38
C GLY A 251 1.73 -18.42 9.50
N ASP A 252 2.36 -18.83 8.40
CA ASP A 252 3.45 -19.82 8.38
C ASP A 252 4.85 -19.17 8.48
N GLY A 253 4.91 -17.86 8.73
CA GLY A 253 6.16 -17.10 8.90
C GLY A 253 6.75 -16.56 7.59
N ARG A 254 6.17 -16.88 6.43
CA ARG A 254 6.59 -16.26 5.17
C ARG A 254 6.17 -14.80 5.10
N LEU A 255 7.03 -13.98 4.51
CA LEU A 255 6.74 -12.60 4.13
C LEU A 255 6.83 -12.49 2.61
N PHE A 256 5.81 -11.95 1.98
CA PHE A 256 5.86 -11.57 0.56
C PHE A 256 5.99 -10.05 0.44
N MET A 257 6.85 -9.57 -0.44
CA MET A 257 7.08 -8.16 -0.69
C MET A 257 6.92 -7.87 -2.18
N VAL A 258 6.31 -6.74 -2.50
CA VAL A 258 6.31 -6.19 -3.86
C VAL A 258 7.05 -4.86 -3.86
N TYR A 259 8.11 -4.75 -4.66
CA TYR A 259 9.00 -3.58 -4.69
C TYR A 259 9.80 -3.48 -5.99
N ASN A 260 10.44 -2.32 -6.21
CA ASN A 260 11.40 -2.12 -7.30
C ASN A 260 12.84 -2.31 -6.77
N PRO A 261 13.58 -3.38 -7.17
CA PRO A 261 14.90 -3.73 -6.64
C PRO A 261 16.04 -2.91 -7.26
N VAL A 262 15.86 -1.60 -7.41
CA VAL A 262 16.83 -0.71 -8.08
C VAL A 262 17.57 0.14 -7.06
N GLY A 263 18.90 0.04 -6.99
CA GLY A 263 19.70 0.67 -5.92
C GLY A 263 20.00 2.17 -6.09
N VAL A 264 19.33 2.85 -7.01
CA VAL A 264 19.63 4.24 -7.41
C VAL A 264 18.45 5.13 -7.05
N ASN A 265 18.67 6.14 -6.20
CA ASN A 265 17.63 7.10 -5.84
C ASN A 265 17.07 7.81 -7.09
N TRP A 266 15.75 7.82 -7.26
CA TRP A 266 15.08 8.30 -8.48
C TRP A 266 15.48 7.56 -9.76
N GLY A 267 15.96 6.32 -9.63
CA GLY A 267 16.19 5.42 -10.76
C GLY A 267 14.89 4.84 -11.34
N PRO A 268 14.98 4.00 -12.39
CA PRO A 268 13.82 3.41 -13.07
C PRO A 268 12.89 2.64 -12.13
N ARG A 269 11.57 2.71 -12.39
CA ARG A 269 10.55 1.92 -11.65
C ARG A 269 10.23 0.59 -12.36
N THR A 270 11.25 0.01 -12.98
CA THR A 270 11.26 -1.32 -13.58
C THR A 270 12.60 -1.98 -13.21
N PRO A 271 12.64 -3.30 -12.88
CA PRO A 271 11.50 -4.20 -12.78
C PRO A 271 10.61 -3.92 -11.54
N LEU A 272 9.45 -4.58 -11.50
CA LEU A 272 8.63 -4.72 -10.30
C LEU A 272 8.63 -6.19 -9.87
N ASP A 273 9.19 -6.47 -8.70
CA ASP A 273 9.44 -7.83 -8.22
C ASP A 273 8.46 -8.22 -7.11
N LEU A 274 7.99 -9.46 -7.17
CA LEU A 274 7.46 -10.21 -6.03
C LEU A 274 8.62 -11.00 -5.42
N ALA A 275 8.92 -10.75 -4.14
CA ALA A 275 9.95 -11.46 -3.38
C ALA A 275 9.38 -12.12 -2.13
N VAL A 276 10.04 -13.16 -1.64
CA VAL A 276 9.68 -13.89 -0.41
C VAL A 276 10.84 -13.92 0.58
N SER A 277 10.52 -13.80 1.87
CA SER A 277 11.42 -14.03 2.99
C SER A 277 10.84 -15.11 3.91
N THR A 278 11.71 -15.96 4.45
CA THR A 278 11.38 -17.02 5.42
C THR A 278 12.10 -16.85 6.76
N ASP A 279 12.86 -15.77 6.92
CA ASP A 279 13.70 -15.47 8.08
C ASP A 279 13.35 -14.10 8.69
N ASN A 280 12.05 -13.78 8.70
CA ASN A 280 11.52 -12.55 9.27
C ASN A 280 12.10 -11.27 8.63
N GLY A 281 12.27 -11.29 7.31
CA GLY A 281 12.73 -10.15 6.52
C GLY A 281 14.25 -9.92 6.55
N GLY A 282 15.03 -10.92 6.99
CA GLY A 282 16.49 -10.87 6.99
C GLY A 282 17.08 -11.04 5.58
N THR A 283 16.58 -12.02 4.84
CA THR A 283 16.95 -12.34 3.45
C THR A 283 15.69 -12.50 2.59
N TRP A 284 15.85 -12.21 1.31
CA TRP A 284 14.75 -12.18 0.34
C TRP A 284 15.17 -12.88 -0.95
N THR A 285 14.26 -13.66 -1.52
CA THR A 285 14.43 -14.33 -2.82
C THR A 285 13.33 -13.87 -3.76
N THR A 286 13.69 -13.47 -4.99
CA THR A 286 12.72 -13.11 -6.02
C THR A 286 11.90 -14.35 -6.40
N VAL A 287 10.58 -14.25 -6.25
CA VAL A 287 9.60 -15.25 -6.70
C VAL A 287 9.28 -15.04 -8.18
N ALA A 288 9.07 -13.78 -8.57
CA ALA A 288 8.76 -13.41 -9.94
C ALA A 288 9.05 -11.93 -10.22
N HIS A 289 9.37 -11.62 -11.47
CA HIS A 289 9.22 -10.27 -12.01
C HIS A 289 7.78 -10.11 -12.53
N LEU A 290 6.96 -9.34 -11.80
CA LEU A 290 5.60 -8.98 -12.21
C LEU A 290 5.63 -8.07 -13.42
N GLU A 291 6.66 -7.22 -13.48
CA GLU A 291 7.01 -6.41 -14.65
C GLU A 291 8.54 -6.42 -14.82
N ASN A 292 9.01 -6.46 -16.07
CA ASN A 292 10.43 -6.42 -16.39
C ASN A 292 10.65 -5.78 -17.77
N ASP A 293 10.15 -4.56 -17.92
CA ASP A 293 10.25 -3.82 -19.17
C ASP A 293 11.69 -3.28 -19.32
N PRO A 294 12.35 -3.49 -20.48
CA PRO A 294 13.67 -2.94 -20.76
C PRO A 294 13.68 -1.41 -20.92
N ASP A 295 12.54 -0.78 -21.17
CA ASP A 295 12.42 0.68 -21.24
C ASP A 295 12.51 1.29 -19.83
N PRO A 296 13.57 2.07 -19.51
CA PRO A 296 13.73 2.69 -18.21
C PRO A 296 12.66 3.74 -17.89
N ASP A 297 11.92 4.23 -18.89
CA ASP A 297 10.83 5.18 -18.71
C ASP A 297 9.51 4.51 -18.30
N SER A 298 9.43 3.17 -18.38
CA SER A 298 8.30 2.41 -17.85
C SER A 298 8.17 2.57 -16.33
N GLU A 299 6.97 2.88 -15.87
CA GLU A 299 6.68 3.25 -14.49
C GLU A 299 5.71 2.27 -13.82
N TYR A 300 6.25 1.33 -13.03
CA TYR A 300 5.46 0.41 -12.21
C TYR A 300 5.61 0.75 -10.73
N SER A 301 4.54 1.24 -10.13
CA SER A 301 4.67 2.03 -8.91
C SER A 301 3.50 1.88 -7.95
N TYR A 302 3.76 2.22 -6.68
CA TYR A 302 2.80 2.12 -5.60
C TYR A 302 2.09 0.75 -5.54
N PRO A 303 2.87 -0.34 -5.43
CA PRO A 303 2.27 -1.65 -5.31
C PRO A 303 1.53 -1.80 -3.96
N ALA A 304 0.45 -2.56 -3.97
CA ALA A 304 -0.23 -3.06 -2.78
C ALA A 304 -0.39 -4.58 -2.91
N ILE A 305 -0.18 -5.31 -1.81
CA ILE A 305 -0.29 -6.77 -1.75
C ILE A 305 -1.19 -7.20 -0.59
N ILE A 306 -2.17 -8.05 -0.84
CA ILE A 306 -3.11 -8.54 0.17
C ILE A 306 -3.28 -10.06 0.09
N ARG A 307 -3.69 -10.66 1.22
CA ARG A 307 -4.07 -12.07 1.28
C ARG A 307 -5.46 -12.21 0.67
N THR A 308 -5.65 -13.21 -0.19
CA THR A 308 -6.99 -13.63 -0.64
C THR A 308 -7.31 -15.01 -0.09
N LYS A 309 -8.58 -15.43 -0.21
CA LYS A 309 -9.02 -16.81 0.09
C LYS A 309 -8.23 -17.85 -0.70
N ALA A 310 -7.83 -17.56 -1.94
CA ALA A 310 -7.12 -18.48 -2.82
C ALA A 310 -5.58 -18.35 -2.75
N GLY A 311 -5.06 -17.21 -2.29
CA GLY A 311 -3.66 -16.86 -2.49
C GLY A 311 -3.34 -15.43 -2.09
N ILE A 312 -2.76 -14.67 -2.99
CA ILE A 312 -2.49 -13.24 -2.82
C ILE A 312 -3.06 -12.47 -3.99
N ALA A 313 -3.40 -11.21 -3.77
CA ALA A 313 -3.63 -10.26 -4.84
C ALA A 313 -2.62 -9.13 -4.76
N VAL A 314 -2.18 -8.64 -5.91
CA VAL A 314 -1.26 -7.51 -6.03
C VAL A 314 -1.87 -6.50 -6.99
N SER A 315 -1.90 -5.22 -6.63
CA SER A 315 -2.18 -4.13 -7.57
C SER A 315 -1.03 -3.15 -7.62
N TYR A 316 -0.85 -2.48 -8.75
CA TYR A 316 0.11 -1.38 -8.89
C TYR A 316 -0.33 -0.43 -10.01
N THR A 317 0.15 0.81 -9.93
CA THR A 317 -0.01 1.77 -11.01
C THR A 317 0.90 1.39 -12.16
N TYR A 318 0.32 1.33 -13.35
CA TYR A 318 1.00 1.02 -14.61
C TYR A 318 1.07 2.30 -15.45
N ASN A 319 2.27 2.86 -15.59
CA ASN A 319 2.59 4.06 -16.39
C ASN A 319 1.74 5.31 -16.06
N ARG A 320 1.17 5.38 -14.85
CA ARG A 320 0.18 6.40 -14.45
C ARG A 320 -1.10 6.44 -15.32
N ASP A 321 -1.28 5.40 -16.12
CA ASP A 321 -2.33 5.29 -17.14
C ASP A 321 -3.36 4.21 -16.81
N THR A 322 -3.00 3.20 -16.05
CA THR A 322 -3.97 2.20 -15.60
C THR A 322 -3.49 1.56 -14.32
N VAL A 323 -4.29 0.64 -13.80
CA VAL A 323 -3.94 -0.22 -12.67
C VAL A 323 -3.88 -1.65 -13.17
N ARG A 324 -2.76 -2.33 -12.94
CA ARG A 324 -2.65 -3.77 -13.20
C ARG A 324 -2.88 -4.52 -11.89
N CYS A 325 -3.61 -5.62 -11.97
CA CYS A 325 -3.94 -6.47 -10.84
C CYS A 325 -3.56 -7.92 -11.15
N TRP A 326 -2.83 -8.54 -10.23
CA TRP A 326 -2.57 -9.97 -10.20
C TRP A 326 -3.42 -10.61 -9.12
N ASP A 327 -4.04 -11.74 -9.43
CA ASP A 327 -4.70 -12.64 -8.50
C ASP A 327 -3.99 -13.99 -8.59
N ILE A 328 -3.17 -14.29 -7.59
CA ILE A 328 -2.13 -15.31 -7.62
C ILE A 328 -2.49 -16.40 -6.59
N PRO A 329 -2.99 -17.56 -7.03
CA PRO A 329 -3.25 -18.69 -6.16
C PRO A 329 -2.00 -19.17 -5.42
N LEU A 330 -2.20 -19.73 -4.23
CA LEU A 330 -1.10 -20.30 -3.41
C LEU A 330 -0.21 -21.27 -4.17
N ASP A 331 -0.80 -22.10 -5.03
CA ASP A 331 -0.07 -23.12 -5.78
C ASP A 331 0.89 -22.53 -6.81
N ALA A 332 0.64 -21.30 -7.27
CA ALA A 332 1.54 -20.58 -8.17
C ALA A 332 2.69 -19.88 -7.43
N LEU A 333 2.67 -19.82 -6.09
CA LEU A 333 3.74 -19.24 -5.26
C LEU A 333 4.79 -20.27 -4.84
N LYS A 334 4.64 -21.53 -5.25
CA LYS A 334 5.59 -22.62 -5.01
C LYS A 334 6.76 -22.58 -5.98
#